data_AF-A0A914PNX2-F1
#
_entry.id   AF-A0A914PNX2-F1
#
_cell.length_a   1.000
_cell.length_b   1.000
_cell.length_c   1.000
_cell.angle_alpha   90.00
_cell.angle_beta   90.00
_cell.angle_gamma   90.00
#
_symmetry.space_group_name_H-M   'P 1'
#
loop_
_entity.id
_entity.type
_entity.pdbx_description
1 polymer ?
#
loop_
_entity_poly.entity_id
_entity_poly.type
_entity_poly.pdbx_seq_one_letter_code
_entity_poly.pdbx_strand_id
1 'polypeptide(L)'
;MMQRHLPFNPASALKNFASKRHFSLTSPSLLNAHEYDLTDPEIQKLYKLYRPERITPHKRGIEMLKTPALNKGMAFSLFERHYFGIHGLLPPAFMTADQQAYRIMTKLRQQPDDLARYIQLDGLQDRNEKLFYKVLCENIKELMPVVYTPTVGQACQHFGFIYRNPKGVYVTINDNSISKIYQILCNWPSNDVRVNLNLNLLTETE
;
A
#
# COMPACT_ATOMS: atom_id res chain seq x y z
N MET A 1 -41.60 50.24 -2.55
CA MET A 1 -42.03 49.38 -1.44
C MET A 1 -41.00 48.26 -1.27
N MET A 2 -40.11 48.45 -0.29
CA MET A 2 -39.19 47.51 0.37
C MET A 2 -38.56 46.35 -0.42
N GLN A 3 -37.33 46.59 -0.91
CA GLN A 3 -36.30 45.55 -1.04
C GLN A 3 -35.86 45.12 0.37
N ARG A 4 -36.02 43.84 0.70
CA ARG A 4 -35.48 43.25 1.94
C ARG A 4 -34.01 42.87 1.72
N HIS A 5 -33.11 43.72 2.20
CA HIS A 5 -31.70 43.33 2.42
C HIS A 5 -31.65 42.27 3.54
N LEU A 6 -31.27 41.05 3.18
CA LEU A 6 -30.82 40.05 4.15
C LEU A 6 -29.37 40.37 4.56
N PRO A 7 -29.04 40.40 5.85
CA PRO A 7 -27.70 40.74 6.30
C PRO A 7 -26.70 39.62 5.95
N PHE A 8 -25.68 39.98 5.17
CA PHE A 8 -24.54 39.12 4.86
C PHE A 8 -23.73 38.92 6.15
N ASN A 9 -23.91 37.77 6.81
CA ASN A 9 -23.19 37.43 8.04
C ASN A 9 -21.80 36.89 7.69
N PRO A 10 -20.69 37.60 8.00
CA PRO A 10 -19.33 37.16 7.66
C PRO A 10 -18.86 35.95 8.48
N ALA A 11 -19.58 35.55 9.54
CA ALA A 11 -19.20 34.44 10.41
C ALA A 11 -19.53 33.04 9.84
N SER A 12 -20.41 32.94 8.84
CA SER A 12 -20.73 31.65 8.18
C SER A 12 -19.72 31.28 7.10
N ALA A 13 -19.01 32.26 6.52
CA ALA A 13 -18.01 32.04 5.47
C ALA A 13 -16.66 31.53 6.03
N LEU A 14 -16.38 31.76 7.31
CA LEU A 14 -15.10 31.40 7.94
C LEU A 14 -15.07 29.99 8.56
N LYS A 15 -16.20 29.29 8.67
CA LYS A 15 -16.24 27.90 9.18
C LYS A 15 -15.79 26.84 8.17
N ASN A 16 -15.74 27.18 6.88
CA ASN A 16 -15.29 26.27 5.82
C ASN A 16 -13.76 26.24 5.63
N PHE A 17 -13.01 27.03 6.41
CA PHE A 17 -11.55 27.15 6.30
C PHE A 17 -10.76 26.46 7.42
N ALA A 18 -11.42 25.63 8.24
CA ALA A 18 -10.75 24.78 9.24
C ALA A 18 -10.00 23.60 8.57
N SER A 19 -8.89 23.93 7.92
CA SER A 19 -7.66 23.12 7.85
C SER A 19 -7.85 21.62 7.57
N LYS A 20 -8.40 21.27 6.41
CA LYS A 20 -8.09 19.99 5.75
C LYS A 20 -6.65 20.05 5.19
N ARG A 21 -5.64 20.00 6.06
CA ARG A 21 -4.24 19.77 5.65
C ARG A 21 -4.06 18.29 5.26
N HIS A 22 -4.57 17.94 4.08
CA HIS A 22 -4.23 16.69 3.39
C HIS A 22 -2.94 16.90 2.59
N PHE A 23 -1.79 16.78 3.28
CA PHE A 23 -0.47 16.80 2.62
C PHE A 23 -0.07 15.44 2.01
N SER A 24 -0.92 14.42 2.15
CA SER A 24 -0.74 13.10 1.53
C SER A 24 -2.06 12.67 0.91
N LEU A 25 -2.12 12.65 -0.42
CA LEU A 25 -3.32 12.36 -1.22
C LEU A 25 -3.61 10.86 -1.39
N THR A 26 -2.81 9.96 -0.80
CA THR A 26 -2.85 8.52 -1.14
C THR A 26 -3.27 7.63 0.01
N SER A 27 -3.91 8.18 1.03
CA SER A 27 -4.63 7.36 2.00
C SER A 27 -5.92 8.09 2.35
N PRO A 28 -6.96 8.03 1.49
CA PRO A 28 -8.29 7.96 2.06
C PRO A 28 -8.25 6.67 2.88
N SER A 29 -8.41 6.79 4.19
CA SER A 29 -8.70 5.66 5.06
C SER A 29 -9.71 4.76 4.34
N LEU A 30 -9.32 3.53 3.99
CA LEU A 30 -10.13 2.53 3.28
C LEU A 30 -11.25 1.94 4.15
N LEU A 31 -11.69 2.69 5.15
CA LEU A 31 -12.96 2.47 5.80
C LEU A 31 -13.81 3.62 5.30
N ASN A 32 -15.04 3.32 4.84
CA ASN A 32 -16.10 4.31 4.76
C ASN A 32 -15.90 5.27 5.93
N ALA A 33 -15.49 6.51 5.64
CA ALA A 33 -15.63 7.56 6.60
C ALA A 33 -17.14 7.70 6.73
N HIS A 34 -17.76 6.87 7.57
CA HIS A 34 -18.82 7.38 8.40
C HIS A 34 -18.22 8.67 8.93
N GLU A 35 -18.70 9.79 8.40
CA GLU A 35 -18.45 11.09 8.99
C GLU A 35 -18.99 10.97 10.40
N TYR A 36 -18.15 10.48 11.31
CA TYR A 36 -18.44 10.48 12.71
C TYR A 36 -18.74 11.92 13.04
N ASP A 37 -19.89 12.17 13.62
CA ASP A 37 -20.25 13.52 14.02
C ASP A 37 -19.30 13.93 15.17
N LEU A 38 -18.17 14.54 14.78
CA LEU A 38 -17.10 14.98 15.69
C LEU A 38 -17.53 16.19 16.54
N THR A 39 -18.80 16.59 16.48
CA THR A 39 -19.38 17.60 17.36
C THR A 39 -19.63 17.07 18.78
N ASP A 40 -19.87 15.76 18.94
CA ASP A 40 -19.96 15.11 20.25
C ASP A 40 -18.55 14.95 20.88
N PRO A 41 -18.31 15.48 22.10
CA PRO A 41 -17.01 15.39 22.76
C PRO A 41 -16.56 13.96 23.06
N GLU A 42 -17.46 13.01 23.31
CA GLU A 42 -17.10 11.62 23.60
C GLU A 42 -16.66 10.89 22.32
N ILE A 43 -17.38 11.09 21.22
CA ILE A 43 -17.01 10.56 19.90
C ILE A 43 -15.67 11.15 19.46
N GLN A 44 -15.44 12.44 19.71
CA GLN A 44 -14.17 13.08 19.38
C GLN A 44 -12.99 12.48 20.17
N LYS A 45 -13.17 12.23 21.47
CA LYS A 45 -12.14 11.57 22.31
C LYS A 45 -11.85 10.16 21.80
N LEU A 46 -12.92 9.40 21.50
CA LEU A 46 -12.80 8.03 20.99
C LEU A 46 -12.07 7.99 19.64
N TYR A 47 -12.43 8.88 18.72
CA TYR A 47 -11.77 9.00 17.43
C TYR A 47 -10.28 9.32 17.58
N LYS A 48 -9.92 10.25 18.48
CA LYS A 48 -8.51 10.56 18.76
C LYS A 48 -7.75 9.38 19.35
N LEU A 49 -8.39 8.54 20.16
CA LEU A 49 -7.75 7.39 20.79
C LEU A 49 -7.42 6.25 19.81
N TYR A 50 -8.31 5.97 18.85
CA TYR A 50 -8.16 4.83 17.92
C TYR A 50 -7.65 5.21 16.54
N ARG A 51 -7.51 6.50 16.22
CA ARG A 51 -6.98 6.94 14.93
C ARG A 51 -5.52 6.50 14.78
N PRO A 52 -5.11 5.96 13.61
CA PRO A 52 -3.71 5.69 13.35
C PRO A 52 -2.91 7.00 13.24
N GLU A 53 -1.79 7.05 13.97
CA GLU A 53 -0.88 8.19 13.95
C GLU A 53 -0.05 8.26 12.67
N ARG A 54 0.34 9.49 12.30
CA ARG A 54 1.17 9.71 11.11
C ARG A 54 2.62 9.37 11.40
N ILE A 55 3.15 8.35 10.73
CA ILE A 55 4.57 8.00 10.74
C ILE A 55 5.25 8.67 9.55
N THR A 56 6.25 9.52 9.80
CA THR A 56 7.03 10.18 8.75
C THR A 56 8.25 9.33 8.40
N PRO A 57 8.46 8.95 7.13
CA PRO A 57 9.60 8.13 6.76
C PRO A 57 10.92 8.93 6.81
N HIS A 58 12.01 8.26 7.18
CA HIS A 58 13.36 8.83 7.13
C HIS A 58 14.00 8.72 5.73
N LYS A 59 13.57 7.74 4.92
CA LYS A 59 14.11 7.45 3.58
C LYS A 59 13.79 8.57 2.58
N ARG A 60 14.74 8.86 1.68
CA ARG A 60 14.63 9.90 0.63
C ARG A 60 15.20 9.40 -0.71
N GLY A 61 14.94 10.13 -1.79
CA GLY A 61 15.50 9.84 -3.11
C GLY A 61 15.14 8.44 -3.61
N ILE A 62 16.12 7.73 -4.19
CA ILE A 62 15.93 6.40 -4.76
C ILE A 62 15.48 5.37 -3.71
N GLU A 63 15.96 5.46 -2.48
CA GLU A 63 15.58 4.51 -1.41
C GLU A 63 14.09 4.58 -1.08
N MET A 64 13.50 5.77 -1.18
CA MET A 64 12.06 5.95 -1.01
C MET A 64 11.28 5.26 -2.14
N LEU A 65 11.77 5.37 -3.39
CA LEU A 65 11.15 4.72 -4.55
C LEU A 65 11.32 3.19 -4.53
N LYS A 66 12.40 2.68 -3.93
CA LYS A 66 12.66 1.24 -3.75
C LYS A 66 11.86 0.63 -2.60
N THR A 67 11.33 1.43 -1.68
CA THR A 67 10.59 0.92 -0.51
C THR A 67 9.10 0.77 -0.86
N PRO A 68 8.56 -0.46 -0.99
CA PRO A 68 7.22 -0.68 -1.56
C PRO A 68 6.09 -0.05 -0.72
N ALA A 69 6.25 -0.05 0.61
CA ALA A 69 5.29 0.53 1.56
C ALA A 69 5.17 2.08 1.45
N LEU A 70 6.24 2.74 0.98
CA LEU A 70 6.32 4.20 0.88
C LEU A 70 6.09 4.70 -0.54
N ASN A 71 6.44 3.89 -1.54
CA ASN A 71 6.40 4.29 -2.93
C ASN A 71 4.96 4.48 -3.43
N LYS A 72 4.69 5.65 -4.02
CA LYS A 72 3.41 5.98 -4.67
C LYS A 72 3.54 6.02 -6.21
N GLY A 73 4.74 5.82 -6.74
CA GLY A 73 5.05 6.00 -8.16
C GLY A 73 4.64 7.40 -8.65
N MET A 74 3.92 7.46 -9.78
CA MET A 74 3.44 8.73 -10.33
C MET A 74 2.35 9.44 -9.51
N ALA A 75 1.87 8.85 -8.41
CA ALA A 75 0.90 9.47 -7.50
C ALA A 75 1.55 10.40 -6.46
N PHE A 76 2.88 10.53 -6.46
CA PHE A 76 3.53 11.64 -5.76
C PHE A 76 3.20 12.96 -6.43
N SER A 77 2.62 13.87 -5.65
CA SER A 77 2.42 15.27 -6.03
C SER A 77 3.76 15.97 -6.28
N LEU A 78 3.75 17.08 -7.03
CA LEU A 78 4.97 17.85 -7.29
C LEU A 78 5.67 18.29 -5.99
N PHE A 79 4.90 18.72 -4.99
CA PHE A 79 5.42 19.12 -3.68
C PHE A 79 6.10 17.96 -2.95
N GLU A 80 5.46 16.78 -2.90
CA GLU A 80 6.09 15.59 -2.31
C GLU A 80 7.37 15.22 -3.06
N ARG A 81 7.41 15.36 -4.40
CA ARG A 81 8.61 15.05 -5.17
C ARG A 81 9.79 15.92 -4.81
N HIS A 82 9.57 17.23 -4.63
CA HIS A 82 10.61 18.14 -4.17
C HIS A 82 11.01 17.83 -2.72
N TYR A 83 10.02 17.64 -1.83
CA TYR A 83 10.27 17.40 -0.42
C TYR A 83 11.07 16.12 -0.14
N PHE A 84 10.76 15.04 -0.86
CA PHE A 84 11.46 13.75 -0.72
C PHE A 84 12.69 13.61 -1.62
N GLY A 85 13.02 14.63 -2.44
CA GLY A 85 14.19 14.61 -3.32
C GLY A 85 14.07 13.58 -4.45
N ILE A 86 12.86 13.33 -4.96
CA ILE A 86 12.58 12.39 -6.06
C ILE A 86 12.18 13.09 -7.36
N HIS A 87 12.17 14.43 -7.36
CA HIS A 87 11.97 15.21 -8.58
C HIS A 87 13.10 14.91 -9.58
N GLY A 88 12.75 14.65 -10.84
CA GLY A 88 13.68 14.20 -11.88
C GLY A 88 13.90 12.68 -11.96
N LEU A 89 13.55 11.92 -10.91
CA LEU A 89 13.66 10.44 -10.92
C LEU A 89 12.41 9.74 -11.48
N LEU A 90 11.33 10.48 -11.68
CA LEU A 90 10.06 10.00 -12.20
C LEU A 90 9.67 10.80 -13.44
N PRO A 91 8.94 10.19 -14.41
CA PRO A 91 8.39 10.91 -15.56
C PRO A 91 7.58 12.15 -15.13
N PRO A 92 7.50 13.21 -15.96
CA PRO A 92 6.82 14.47 -15.64
C PRO A 92 5.28 14.36 -15.60
N ALA A 93 4.73 13.14 -15.58
CA ALA A 93 3.30 12.88 -15.44
C ALA A 93 2.90 12.67 -13.98
N PHE A 94 1.70 13.13 -13.63
CA PHE A 94 1.05 12.93 -12.34
C PHE A 94 -0.19 12.09 -12.54
N MET A 95 -0.39 11.08 -11.69
CA MET A 95 -1.56 10.20 -11.78
C MET A 95 -2.24 10.05 -10.45
N THR A 96 -3.56 9.87 -10.47
CA THR A 96 -4.29 9.45 -9.27
C THR A 96 -4.08 7.96 -9.02
N ALA A 97 -4.34 7.50 -7.80
CA ALA A 97 -4.29 6.06 -7.48
C ALA A 97 -5.23 5.24 -8.37
N ASP A 98 -6.40 5.80 -8.72
CA ASP A 98 -7.38 5.15 -9.60
C ASP A 98 -6.87 5.03 -11.04
N GLN A 99 -6.22 6.08 -11.57
CA GLN A 99 -5.60 6.03 -12.89
C GLN A 99 -4.48 4.98 -12.96
N GLN A 100 -3.68 4.88 -11.89
CA GLN A 100 -2.67 3.84 -11.79
C GLN A 100 -3.30 2.44 -11.73
N ALA A 101 -4.35 2.26 -10.93
CA ALA A 101 -5.07 0.99 -10.81
C ALA A 101 -5.67 0.55 -12.15
N TYR A 102 -6.29 1.49 -12.89
CA TYR A 102 -6.79 1.25 -14.24
C TYR A 102 -5.70 0.75 -15.18
N ARG A 103 -4.55 1.42 -15.24
CA ARG A 103 -3.41 1.00 -16.09
C ARG A 103 -2.91 -0.40 -15.75
N ILE A 104 -2.85 -0.73 -14.46
CA ILE A 104 -2.45 -2.06 -14.00
C ILE A 104 -3.45 -3.11 -14.46
N MET A 105 -4.75 -2.87 -14.23
CA MET A 105 -5.82 -3.80 -14.62
C MET A 105 -5.88 -4.02 -16.13
N THR A 106 -5.75 -2.97 -16.94
CA THR A 106 -5.68 -3.11 -18.40
C THR A 106 -4.53 -4.02 -18.82
N LYS A 107 -3.35 -3.86 -18.20
CA LYS A 107 -2.19 -4.69 -18.51
C LYS A 107 -2.34 -6.13 -18.01
N LEU A 108 -2.98 -6.35 -16.86
CA LEU A 108 -3.26 -7.69 -16.33
C LEU A 108 -4.20 -8.49 -17.24
N ARG A 109 -5.26 -7.84 -17.73
CA ARG A 109 -6.23 -8.48 -18.66
C ARG A 109 -5.62 -8.83 -20.01
N GLN A 110 -4.57 -8.11 -20.42
CA GLN A 110 -3.79 -8.39 -21.64
C GLN A 110 -2.74 -9.50 -21.48
N GLN A 111 -2.49 -9.99 -20.26
CA GLN A 111 -1.54 -11.09 -20.07
C GLN A 111 -2.10 -12.39 -20.68
N PRO A 112 -1.21 -13.23 -21.25
CA PRO A 112 -1.62 -14.44 -21.96
C PRO A 112 -2.19 -15.53 -21.05
N ASP A 113 -1.65 -15.65 -19.84
CA ASP A 113 -1.99 -16.69 -18.88
C ASP A 113 -2.01 -16.15 -17.44
N ASP A 114 -2.59 -16.94 -16.53
CA ASP A 114 -2.70 -16.55 -15.12
C ASP A 114 -1.34 -16.55 -14.42
N LEU A 115 -0.36 -17.34 -14.89
CA LEU A 115 1.01 -17.28 -14.37
C LEU A 115 1.68 -15.95 -14.69
N ALA A 116 1.55 -15.40 -15.91
CA ALA A 116 2.06 -14.07 -16.22
C ALA A 116 1.33 -12.98 -15.43
N ARG A 117 0.02 -13.14 -15.17
CA ARG A 117 -0.73 -12.24 -14.28
C ARG A 117 -0.18 -12.29 -12.85
N TYR A 118 0.10 -13.49 -12.33
CA TYR A 118 0.72 -13.67 -11.02
C TYR A 118 2.08 -12.97 -10.95
N ILE A 119 2.96 -13.21 -11.94
CA ILE A 119 4.29 -12.57 -12.03
C ILE A 119 4.17 -11.05 -12.09
N GLN A 120 3.15 -10.52 -12.78
CA GLN A 120 2.92 -9.08 -12.85
C GLN A 120 2.44 -8.50 -11.50
N LEU A 121 1.54 -9.19 -10.81
CA LEU A 121 1.02 -8.82 -9.49
C LEU A 121 2.11 -8.89 -8.42
N ASP A 122 2.91 -9.95 -8.44
CA ASP A 122 4.07 -10.16 -7.58
C ASP A 122 5.06 -8.98 -7.69
N GLY A 123 5.38 -8.58 -8.92
CA GLY A 123 6.22 -7.41 -9.16
C GLY A 123 5.55 -6.08 -8.82
N LEU A 124 4.22 -6.01 -8.82
CA LEU A 124 3.50 -4.81 -8.38
C LEU A 124 3.60 -4.64 -6.86
N GLN A 125 3.43 -5.72 -6.11
CA GLN A 125 3.59 -5.74 -4.65
C GLN A 125 4.98 -5.22 -4.25
N ASP A 126 6.01 -5.62 -4.99
CA ASP A 126 7.41 -5.20 -4.75
C ASP A 126 7.71 -3.75 -5.14
N ARG A 127 6.85 -3.11 -5.94
CA ARG A 127 7.06 -1.72 -6.35
C ARG A 127 6.21 -0.76 -5.54
N ASN A 128 4.94 -1.10 -5.32
CA ASN A 128 3.97 -0.24 -4.66
C ASN A 128 2.90 -1.11 -3.99
N GLU A 129 3.11 -1.34 -2.69
CA GLU A 129 2.28 -2.19 -1.87
C GLU A 129 0.85 -1.65 -1.73
N LYS A 130 0.69 -0.32 -1.60
CA LYS A 130 -0.63 0.32 -1.49
C LYS A 130 -1.45 0.15 -2.76
N LEU A 131 -0.82 0.29 -3.93
CA LEU A 131 -1.48 0.11 -5.21
C LEU A 131 -1.85 -1.36 -5.45
N PHE A 132 -0.98 -2.29 -5.04
CA PHE A 132 -1.29 -3.72 -5.08
C PHE A 132 -2.58 -4.06 -4.32
N TYR A 133 -2.68 -3.65 -3.04
CA TYR A 133 -3.88 -3.92 -2.25
C TYR A 133 -5.11 -3.19 -2.78
N LYS A 134 -4.98 -1.95 -3.29
CA LYS A 134 -6.10 -1.25 -3.92
C LYS A 134 -6.67 -2.04 -5.12
N VAL A 135 -5.79 -2.45 -6.04
CA VAL A 135 -6.19 -3.21 -7.24
C VAL A 135 -6.84 -4.54 -6.87
N LEU A 136 -6.27 -5.24 -5.88
CA LEU A 136 -6.78 -6.53 -5.39
C LEU A 136 -8.15 -6.38 -4.70
N CYS A 137 -8.33 -5.40 -3.83
CA CYS A 137 -9.60 -5.17 -3.14
C CYS A 137 -10.72 -4.76 -4.11
N GLU A 138 -10.42 -3.94 -5.12
CA GLU A 138 -11.41 -3.51 -6.10
C GLU A 138 -11.83 -4.62 -7.07
N ASN A 139 -10.94 -5.60 -7.35
CA ASN A 139 -11.15 -6.66 -8.34
C ASN A 139 -11.01 -8.07 -7.74
N ILE A 140 -11.42 -8.24 -6.48
CA ILE A 140 -11.11 -9.45 -5.71
C ILE A 140 -11.62 -10.74 -6.35
N LYS A 141 -12.81 -10.72 -6.98
CA LYS A 141 -13.38 -11.89 -7.66
C LYS A 141 -12.54 -12.36 -8.85
N GLU A 142 -11.92 -11.42 -9.58
CA GLU A 142 -11.09 -11.71 -10.75
C GLU A 142 -9.66 -12.12 -10.34
N LEU A 143 -9.10 -11.49 -9.30
CA LEU A 143 -7.68 -11.64 -8.94
C LEU A 143 -7.41 -12.69 -7.85
N MET A 144 -8.39 -13.06 -7.04
CA MET A 144 -8.21 -14.09 -6.00
C MET A 144 -7.69 -15.44 -6.54
N PRO A 145 -8.22 -16.00 -7.65
CA PRO A 145 -7.68 -17.24 -8.20
C PRO A 145 -6.27 -17.12 -8.80
N VAL A 146 -5.83 -15.90 -9.09
CA VAL A 146 -4.48 -15.62 -9.59
C VAL A 146 -3.48 -15.53 -8.44
N VAL A 147 -3.82 -14.84 -7.34
CA VAL A 147 -2.90 -14.63 -6.21
C VAL A 147 -2.83 -15.83 -5.26
N TYR A 148 -3.89 -16.65 -5.24
CA TYR A 148 -3.98 -17.84 -4.40
C TYR A 148 -4.22 -19.08 -5.25
N THR A 149 -5.15 -19.95 -4.86
CA THR A 149 -5.44 -21.19 -5.56
C THR A 149 -6.25 -20.95 -6.84
N PRO A 150 -5.92 -21.59 -7.97
CA PRO A 150 -4.89 -22.63 -8.17
C PRO A 150 -3.51 -22.11 -8.60
N THR A 151 -3.40 -20.86 -9.03
CA THR A 151 -2.21 -20.32 -9.73
C THR A 151 -0.97 -20.26 -8.85
N VAL A 152 -1.11 -20.01 -7.55
CA VAL A 152 0.02 -19.99 -6.61
C VAL A 152 0.74 -21.34 -6.54
N GLY A 153 0.02 -22.45 -6.73
CA GLY A 153 0.62 -23.79 -6.76
C GLY A 153 1.55 -23.97 -7.98
N GLN A 154 1.11 -23.50 -9.15
CA GLN A 154 1.92 -23.47 -10.38
C GLN A 154 3.12 -22.53 -10.22
N ALA A 155 2.91 -21.36 -9.60
CA ALA A 155 4.00 -20.43 -9.30
C ALA A 155 5.04 -21.04 -8.34
N CYS A 156 4.61 -21.85 -7.36
CA CYS A 156 5.51 -22.59 -6.47
C CYS A 156 6.35 -23.63 -7.22
N GLN A 157 5.77 -24.35 -8.19
CA GLN A 157 6.51 -25.30 -9.03
C GLN A 157 7.59 -24.60 -9.87
N HIS A 158 7.31 -23.39 -10.35
CA HIS A 158 8.25 -22.57 -11.11
C HIS A 158 8.99 -21.52 -10.25
N PHE A 159 9.00 -21.67 -8.93
CA PHE A 159 9.47 -20.63 -8.00
C PHE A 159 10.93 -20.23 -8.24
N GLY A 160 11.79 -21.19 -8.57
CA GLY A 160 13.20 -20.92 -8.88
C GLY A 160 13.39 -19.96 -10.06
N PHE A 161 12.48 -19.96 -11.04
CA PHE A 161 12.51 -19.04 -12.18
C PHE A 161 11.83 -17.69 -11.88
N ILE A 162 10.80 -17.69 -11.03
CA ILE A 162 9.99 -16.51 -10.72
C ILE A 162 10.62 -15.64 -9.63
N TYR A 163 11.56 -16.18 -8.85
CA TYR A 163 12.17 -15.50 -7.72
C TYR A 163 12.75 -14.12 -8.08
N ARG A 164 12.39 -13.10 -7.30
CA ARG A 164 12.83 -11.70 -7.50
C ARG A 164 13.38 -11.07 -6.24
N ASN A 165 12.54 -10.91 -5.22
CA ASN A 165 12.88 -10.26 -3.97
C ASN A 165 12.54 -11.16 -2.78
N PRO A 166 13.30 -11.09 -1.67
CA PRO A 166 12.99 -11.85 -0.48
C PRO A 166 11.70 -11.31 0.17
N LYS A 167 10.66 -12.15 0.23
CA LYS A 167 9.35 -11.83 0.83
C LYS A 167 9.08 -12.56 2.14
N GLY A 168 10.00 -13.41 2.55
CA GLY A 168 9.87 -14.22 3.74
C GLY A 168 11.21 -14.71 4.22
N VAL A 169 11.16 -15.52 5.27
CA VAL A 169 12.33 -16.10 5.92
C VAL A 169 12.35 -17.59 5.61
N TYR A 170 13.51 -18.08 5.18
CA TYR A 170 13.73 -19.50 4.93
C TYR A 170 14.53 -20.07 6.09
N VAL A 171 14.01 -21.13 6.71
CA VAL A 171 14.69 -21.87 7.78
C VAL A 171 14.82 -23.30 7.32
N THR A 172 16.05 -23.81 7.32
CA THR A 172 16.34 -25.17 6.84
C THR A 172 16.61 -26.12 8.01
N ILE A 173 16.67 -27.42 7.73
CA ILE A 173 17.09 -28.42 8.73
C ILE A 173 18.53 -28.21 9.22
N ASN A 174 19.37 -27.50 8.45
CA ASN A 174 20.74 -27.17 8.84
C ASN A 174 20.82 -26.05 9.88
N ASP A 175 19.70 -25.35 10.10
CA ASP A 175 19.55 -24.24 11.05
C ASP A 175 18.94 -24.71 12.39
N ASN A 176 19.06 -26.01 12.71
CA ASN A 176 18.46 -26.67 13.88
C ASN A 176 19.10 -26.30 15.23
N SER A 177 19.18 -25.00 15.54
CA SER A 177 19.45 -24.48 16.88
C SER A 177 18.69 -23.18 17.10
N ILE A 178 18.21 -22.96 18.34
CA ILE A 178 17.44 -21.77 18.71
C ILE A 178 18.22 -20.49 18.36
N SER A 179 19.53 -20.48 18.62
CA SER A 179 20.39 -19.31 18.32
C SER A 179 20.50 -19.03 16.83
N LYS A 180 20.60 -20.06 15.97
CA LYS A 180 20.65 -19.89 14.51
C LYS A 180 19.33 -19.36 13.97
N ILE A 181 18.22 -19.93 14.40
CA ILE A 181 16.87 -19.47 14.01
C ILE A 181 16.68 -18.01 14.45
N TYR A 182 17.08 -17.67 15.68
CA TYR A 182 17.00 -16.30 16.17
C TYR A 182 17.82 -15.32 15.30
N GLN A 183 19.06 -15.67 14.93
CA GLN A 183 19.88 -14.86 14.03
C GLN A 183 19.22 -14.65 12.66
N ILE A 184 18.61 -15.70 12.10
CA ILE A 184 17.87 -15.63 10.84
C ILE A 184 16.68 -14.66 10.98
N LEU A 185 15.93 -14.73 12.08
CA LEU A 185 14.81 -13.83 12.34
C LEU A 185 15.25 -12.38 12.54
N CYS A 186 16.41 -12.14 13.16
CA CYS A 186 16.99 -10.79 13.32
C CYS A 186 17.35 -10.11 11.98
N ASN A 187 17.51 -10.87 10.89
CA ASN A 187 17.76 -10.30 9.57
C ASN A 187 16.50 -9.71 8.92
N TRP A 188 15.30 -10.02 9.44
CA TRP A 188 14.06 -9.46 8.92
C TRP A 188 13.96 -7.97 9.26
N PRO A 189 13.64 -7.07 8.31
CA PRO A 189 13.71 -5.63 8.52
C PRO A 189 12.62 -5.06 9.44
N SER A 190 11.57 -5.83 9.75
CA SER A 190 10.48 -5.40 10.63
C SER A 190 10.63 -6.01 12.02
N ASN A 191 10.66 -5.17 13.05
CA ASN A 191 10.76 -5.62 14.44
C ASN A 191 9.39 -5.99 15.06
N ASP A 192 8.27 -5.48 14.52
CA ASP A 192 6.91 -5.75 15.02
C ASP A 192 6.19 -6.75 14.11
N VAL A 193 6.59 -8.02 14.20
CA VAL A 193 5.92 -9.14 13.50
C VAL A 193 4.87 -9.74 14.43
N ARG A 194 3.60 -9.66 14.06
CA ARG A 194 2.46 -10.15 14.87
C ARG A 194 1.77 -11.39 14.32
N VAL A 195 1.93 -11.65 13.03
CA VAL A 195 1.33 -12.78 12.33
C VAL A 195 2.41 -13.44 11.50
N ASN A 196 2.56 -14.75 11.65
CA ASN A 196 3.43 -15.58 10.85
C ASN A 196 2.61 -16.73 10.23
N LEU A 197 2.84 -16.98 8.96
CA LEU A 197 2.30 -18.13 8.24
C LEU A 197 3.48 -19.03 7.87
N ASN A 198 3.44 -20.28 8.31
CA ASN A 198 4.47 -21.25 7.99
C ASN A 198 3.99 -22.10 6.80
N LEU A 199 4.81 -22.14 5.75
CA LEU A 199 4.60 -23.04 4.62
C LEU A 199 5.68 -24.12 4.66
N ASN A 200 5.28 -25.37 4.81
CA ASN A 200 6.21 -26.49 4.72
C ASN A 200 6.44 -26.80 3.24
N LEU A 201 7.52 -26.25 2.68
CA LEU A 201 8.03 -26.65 1.39
C LEU A 201 8.86 -27.92 1.60
N LEU A 202 8.23 -29.08 1.53
CA LEU A 202 8.96 -30.33 1.37
C LEU A 202 9.59 -30.30 -0.02
N THR A 203 10.86 -29.91 -0.10
CA THR A 203 11.64 -30.17 -1.31
C THR A 203 11.90 -31.66 -1.32
N GLU A 204 11.07 -32.42 -2.03
CA GLU A 204 11.43 -33.78 -2.45
C GLU A 204 12.68 -33.65 -3.31
N THR A 205 13.84 -33.91 -2.70
CA THR A 205 15.09 -34.11 -3.41
C THR A 205 15.01 -35.50 -4.04
N GLU A 206 14.70 -35.58 -5.34
CA GLU A 206 15.10 -36.71 -6.17
C GLU A 206 16.60 -36.68 -6.46
#